data_AF-A3V898-F1
#
_entry.id   AF-A3V898-F1
#
_cell.length_a   1.000
_cell.length_b   1.000
_cell.length_c   1.000
_cell.angle_alpha   90.00
_cell.angle_beta   90.00
_cell.angle_gamma   90.00
#
_symmetry.space_group_name_H-M   'P 1'
#
loop_
_entity.id
_entity.type
_entity.pdbx_description
1 polymer ?
#
loop_
_entity_poly.entity_id
_entity_poly.type
_entity_poly.pdbx_seq_one_letter_code
_entity_poly.pdbx_strand_id
1 'polypeptide(L)'
;MLWQMEVEVGLETLPQPQKDVYYAACLVADDKQLVHSDVVKHQPILALMSRPTFYRALKSLVEKNLLVHAGPHQDGRYFVKR
;
A
#
# COMPACT_ATOMS: atom_id res chain seq x y z
N MET A 1 -13.57 3.55 15.86
CA MET A 1 -13.27 4.59 14.86
C MET A 1 -12.08 4.13 14.02
N LEU A 2 -12.35 3.44 12.92
CA LEU A 2 -11.37 3.05 11.89
C LEU A 2 -11.95 3.47 10.53
N TRP A 3 -13.24 3.20 10.36
CA TRP A 3 -14.07 3.69 9.26
C TRP A 3 -14.00 5.20 8.99
N GLN A 4 -14.06 6.06 10.01
CA GLN A 4 -13.97 7.52 9.77
C GLN A 4 -12.61 7.92 9.16
N MET A 5 -11.52 7.30 9.61
CA MET A 5 -10.18 7.55 9.05
C MET A 5 -10.05 6.99 7.63
N GLU A 6 -10.65 5.83 7.37
CA GLU A 6 -10.71 5.28 6.02
C GLU A 6 -11.46 6.21 5.05
N VAL A 7 -12.54 6.83 5.51
CA VAL A 7 -13.35 7.76 4.71
C VAL A 7 -12.60 9.07 4.43
N GLU A 8 -11.90 9.63 5.41
CA GLU A 8 -11.11 10.86 5.22
C GLU A 8 -9.95 10.68 4.23
N VAL A 9 -9.41 9.46 4.11
CA VAL A 9 -8.33 9.10 3.17
C VAL A 9 -8.89 8.59 1.83
N GLY A 10 -10.22 8.43 1.68
CA GLY A 10 -10.88 7.94 0.46
C GLY A 10 -10.72 6.44 0.22
N LEU A 11 -10.40 5.68 1.28
CA LEU A 11 -10.18 4.23 1.23
C LEU A 11 -11.50 3.45 1.08
N GLU A 12 -12.68 4.04 1.37
CA GLU A 12 -13.95 3.30 1.31
C GLU A 12 -14.24 2.74 -0.09
N THR A 13 -13.74 3.41 -1.13
CA THR A 13 -13.91 3.03 -2.55
C THR A 13 -12.93 1.98 -3.05
N LEU A 14 -11.92 1.61 -2.25
CA LEU A 14 -10.90 0.65 -2.65
C LEU A 14 -11.42 -0.80 -2.56
N PRO A 15 -11.21 -1.62 -3.60
CA PRO A 15 -11.36 -3.08 -3.50
C PRO A 15 -10.49 -3.66 -2.39
N GLN A 16 -10.93 -4.77 -1.78
CA GLN A 16 -10.23 -5.42 -0.66
C GLN A 16 -8.72 -5.63 -0.90
N PRO A 17 -8.26 -6.12 -2.07
CA PRO A 17 -6.82 -6.29 -2.29
C PRO A 17 -6.01 -4.99 -2.21
N GLN A 18 -6.61 -3.85 -2.58
CA GLN A 18 -5.95 -2.55 -2.47
C GLN A 18 -5.89 -2.09 -1.02
N LYS A 19 -6.97 -2.28 -0.25
CA LYS A 19 -7.00 -2.01 1.19
C LYS A 19 -5.96 -2.84 1.93
N ASP A 20 -5.90 -4.15 1.69
CA ASP A 20 -4.96 -5.05 2.35
C ASP A 20 -3.51 -4.62 2.08
N VAL A 21 -3.18 -4.26 0.83
CA VAL A 21 -1.83 -3.79 0.47
C VAL A 21 -1.53 -2.44 1.12
N TYR A 22 -2.49 -1.52 1.16
CA TYR A 22 -2.31 -0.23 1.81
C TYR A 22 -2.11 -0.36 3.32
N TYR A 23 -2.91 -1.19 4.00
CA TYR A 23 -2.75 -1.44 5.43
C TYR A 23 -1.42 -2.14 5.74
N ALA A 24 -1.04 -3.14 4.94
CA ALA A 24 0.27 -3.78 5.05
C ALA A 24 1.40 -2.76 4.88
N ALA A 25 1.29 -1.82 3.94
CA ALA A 25 2.25 -0.75 3.75
C ALA A 25 2.29 0.20 4.96
N CYS A 26 1.14 0.66 5.46
CA CYS A 26 1.06 1.49 6.66
C CYS A 26 1.69 0.83 7.89
N LEU A 27 1.56 -0.49 8.03
CA LEU A 27 2.08 -1.27 9.15
C LEU A 27 3.61 -1.36 9.14
N VAL A 28 4.23 -1.46 7.96
CA VAL A 28 5.68 -1.65 7.80
C VAL A 28 6.45 -0.38 7.41
N ALA A 29 5.74 0.74 7.27
CA ALA A 29 6.33 2.03 6.99
C ALA A 29 7.21 2.47 8.15
N ASP A 30 8.41 2.96 7.83
CA ASP A 30 9.32 3.54 8.81
C ASP A 30 8.83 4.93 9.29
N ASP A 31 9.61 5.55 10.18
CA ASP A 31 9.30 6.89 10.71
C ASP A 31 9.21 7.97 9.61
N LYS A 32 9.82 7.74 8.45
CA LYS A 32 9.78 8.61 7.27
C LYS A 32 8.68 8.22 6.28
N GLN A 33 7.79 7.31 6.66
CA GLN A 33 6.74 6.75 5.81
C GLN A 33 7.27 5.98 4.59
N LEU A 34 8.52 5.55 4.61
CA LEU A 34 9.16 4.82 3.52
C LEU A 34 8.91 3.31 3.70
N VAL A 35 8.54 2.63 2.61
CA VAL A 35 8.35 1.17 2.56
C VAL A 35 9.06 0.58 1.35
N HIS A 36 9.48 -0.68 1.46
CA HIS A 36 9.92 -1.48 0.32
C HIS A 36 8.84 -2.51 -0.03
N SER A 37 8.47 -2.64 -1.30
CA SER A 37 7.38 -3.49 -1.76
C SER A 37 7.58 -4.97 -1.43
N ASP A 38 8.82 -5.46 -1.42
CA ASP A 38 9.09 -6.82 -0.96
C ASP A 38 8.78 -7.02 0.53
N VAL A 39 8.97 -6.03 1.39
CA VAL A 39 8.61 -6.14 2.82
C VAL A 39 7.09 -6.16 2.97
N VAL A 40 6.39 -5.30 2.22
CA VAL A 40 4.92 -5.26 2.19
C VAL A 40 4.36 -6.61 1.75
N LYS A 41 4.85 -7.16 0.63
CA LYS A 41 4.37 -8.41 0.02
C LYS A 41 4.44 -9.63 0.96
N HIS A 42 5.38 -9.64 1.91
CA HIS A 42 5.54 -10.75 2.87
C HIS A 42 4.71 -10.58 4.16
N GLN A 43 3.87 -9.55 4.26
CA GLN A 43 2.99 -9.39 5.41
C GLN A 43 1.93 -10.50 5.47
N PRO A 44 1.57 -11.01 6.68
CA PRO A 44 0.62 -12.12 6.82
C PRO A 44 -0.73 -11.89 6.15
N ILE A 45 -1.24 -10.65 6.16
CA ILE A 45 -2.51 -10.28 5.50
C ILE A 45 -2.48 -10.51 3.98
N LEU A 46 -1.29 -10.55 3.38
CA LEU A 46 -1.09 -10.75 1.94
C LEU A 46 -0.66 -12.17 1.59
N ALA A 47 -0.60 -13.11 2.55
CA ALA A 47 -0.04 -14.45 2.34
C ALA A 47 -0.75 -15.25 1.23
N LEU A 48 -2.06 -15.05 1.05
CA LEU A 48 -2.86 -15.70 0.00
C LEU A 48 -2.94 -14.88 -1.30
N MET A 49 -2.37 -13.68 -1.32
CA MET A 49 -2.42 -12.80 -2.48
C MET A 49 -1.38 -13.21 -3.52
N SER A 50 -1.84 -13.47 -4.75
CA SER A 50 -0.91 -13.77 -5.84
C SER A 50 -0.05 -12.56 -6.21
N ARG A 51 1.18 -12.82 -6.68
CA ARG A 51 2.11 -11.78 -7.13
C ARG A 51 1.48 -10.81 -8.15
N PRO A 52 0.75 -11.26 -9.20
CA PRO A 52 0.09 -10.34 -10.12
C PRO A 52 -0.97 -9.45 -9.47
N THR A 53 -1.74 -9.99 -8.52
CA THR A 53 -2.75 -9.21 -7.80
C THR A 53 -2.10 -8.15 -6.91
N PHE A 54 -1.03 -8.50 -6.21
CA PHE A 54 -0.25 -7.56 -5.39
C PHE A 54 0.26 -6.37 -6.22
N TYR A 55 0.94 -6.62 -7.34
CA TYR A 55 1.49 -5.54 -8.15
C TYR A 55 0.41 -4.71 -8.86
N ARG A 56 -0.75 -5.30 -9.22
CA ARG A 56 -1.91 -4.53 -9.71
C ARG A 56 -2.47 -3.61 -8.62
N ALA A 57 -2.61 -4.11 -7.40
CA ALA A 57 -3.07 -3.30 -6.26
C ALA A 57 -2.09 -2.17 -5.97
N LEU A 58 -0.80 -2.47 -5.90
CA LEU A 58 0.28 -1.49 -5.69
C LEU A 58 0.26 -0.38 -6.75
N LYS A 59 0.13 -0.75 -8.03
CA LYS A 59 0.00 0.22 -9.13
C LYS A 59 -1.22 1.12 -8.96
N SER A 60 -2.37 0.54 -8.59
CA SER A 60 -3.59 1.32 -8.37
C SER A 60 -3.47 2.30 -7.19
N LEU A 61 -2.79 1.91 -6.12
CA LEU A 61 -2.50 2.79 -4.98
C LEU A 61 -1.59 3.97 -5.39
N VAL A 62 -0.63 3.74 -6.29
CA VAL A 62 0.22 4.80 -6.85
C VAL A 62 -0.59 5.75 -7.73
N GLU A 63 -1.44 5.22 -8.61
CA GLU A 63 -2.33 6.02 -9.47
C GLU A 63 -3.29 6.90 -8.66
N LYS A 64 -3.67 6.44 -7.46
CA LYS A 64 -4.53 7.17 -6.51
C LYS A 64 -3.76 8.09 -5.56
N ASN A 65 -2.45 8.23 -5.70
CA ASN A 65 -1.56 9.02 -4.83
C ASN A 65 -1.57 8.58 -3.35
N LEU A 66 -1.97 7.35 -3.05
CA LEU A 66 -1.88 6.77 -1.70
C LEU A 66 -0.48 6.22 -1.41
N LEU A 67 0.24 5.83 -2.47
CA LEU A 67 1.66 5.51 -2.44
C LEU A 67 2.38 6.34 -3.50
N VAL A 68 3.61 6.77 -3.23
CA VAL A 68 4.42 7.54 -4.19
C VAL A 68 5.80 6.90 -4.30
N HIS A 69 6.36 6.78 -5.49
CA HIS A 69 7.72 6.27 -5.64
C HIS A 69 8.73 7.14 -4.89
N ALA A 70 9.61 6.51 -4.10
CA ALA A 70 10.62 7.22 -3.31
C ALA A 70 11.92 7.51 -4.07
N GLY A 71 12.03 7.07 -5.31
CA GLY A 71 13.20 7.19 -6.17
C GLY A 71 12.86 6.85 -7.62
N PRO A 72 13.86 6.64 -8.50
CA PRO A 72 13.62 6.26 -9.89
C PRO A 72 12.76 5.00 -9.98
N HIS A 73 11.91 4.93 -11.00
CA HIS A 73 11.01 3.81 -11.25
C HIS A 73 11.79 2.51 -11.43
N GLN A 74 12.00 1.73 -10.34
CA GLN A 74 12.36 0.29 -10.29
C GLN A 74 12.88 -0.16 -8.92
N ASP A 75 13.18 0.77 -8.02
CA ASP A 75 13.84 0.46 -6.74
C ASP A 75 12.91 -0.13 -5.66
N GLY A 76 11.64 -0.40 -6.00
CA GLY A 76 10.67 -1.02 -5.07
C GLY A 76 10.33 -0.19 -3.83
N ARG A 77 10.86 1.03 -3.68
CA ARG A 77 10.63 1.92 -2.55
C ARG A 77 9.50 2.91 -2.80
N TYR A 78 8.64 3.07 -1.80
CA TYR A 78 7.46 3.94 -1.85
C TYR A 78 7.31 4.74 -0.55
N PHE A 79 6.82 5.97 -0.65
CA PHE A 79 6.29 6.74 0.46
C PHE A 79 4.80 6.47 0.63
N VAL A 80 4.38 6.21 1.87
CA VAL A 80 2.97 6.11 2.24
C VAL A 80 2.42 7.50 2.50
N LYS A 81 1.34 7.86 1.80
CA LYS A 81 0.57 9.08 2.08
C LYS A 81 -0.47 8.75 3.14
N ARG A 82 -0.40 9.44 4.27
CA ARG A 82 -1.38 9.41 5.37
C ARG A 82 -2.07 10.77 5.45
#